data_AF-A0A804NB04-F1
#
_entry.id   AF-A0A804NB04-F1
#
_cell.length_a   1.000
_cell.length_b   1.000
_cell.length_c   1.000
_cell.angle_alpha   90.00
_cell.angle_beta   90.00
_cell.angle_gamma   90.00
#
_symmetry.space_group_name_H-M   'P 1'
#
loop_
_entity.id
_entity.type
_entity.pdbx_description
1 polymer ?
#
loop_
_entity_poly.entity_id
_entity_poly.type
_entity_poly.pdbx_seq_one_letter_code
_entity_poly.pdbx_strand_id
1 'polypeptide(L)'
;MQVAKDPSGKDINALEQHIKNLLSPSTPFFFNTLYDPYRVGADFVRGYPYSLREGVPTVVSHGLWLNIPDYDAPTQLLKPLERNTRYVDAILTIPKGTLFPMCGMNLAFDRELIGPAMYFGLWVMASLLDLFCSHLTGLRKLSSRNPNQRHKRLASLQLWYITFVWDGS
;
A
#
# COMPACT_ATOMS: atom_id res chain seq x y z
N MET A 1 -12.90 17.42 3.89
CA MET A 1 -13.08 15.96 3.79
C MET A 1 -12.70 15.40 5.14
N GLN A 2 -13.57 14.64 5.81
CA GLN A 2 -13.23 14.05 7.11
C GLN A 2 -12.25 12.90 6.86
N VAL A 3 -11.04 13.00 7.40
CA VAL A 3 -10.03 11.95 7.35
C VAL A 3 -10.02 11.28 8.72
N ALA A 4 -9.82 9.97 8.77
CA ALA A 4 -9.66 9.25 10.03
C ALA A 4 -8.56 9.91 10.88
N LYS A 5 -8.82 10.05 12.18
CA LYS A 5 -7.86 10.58 13.17
C LYS A 5 -7.30 9.42 13.99
N ASP A 6 -6.12 9.64 14.57
CA ASP A 6 -5.59 8.69 15.55
C ASP A 6 -6.44 8.68 16.84
N PRO A 7 -6.23 7.73 17.78
CA PRO A 7 -6.99 7.66 19.02
C PRO A 7 -6.83 8.91 19.92
N SER A 8 -5.80 9.73 19.69
CA SER A 8 -5.58 11.01 20.38
C SER A 8 -6.28 12.20 19.70
N GLY A 9 -6.98 11.97 18.58
CA GLY A 9 -7.68 12.98 17.79
C GLY A 9 -6.77 13.76 16.84
N LYS A 10 -5.50 13.37 16.70
CA LYS A 10 -4.54 14.04 15.82
C LYS A 10 -4.61 13.51 14.39
N ASP A 11 -4.14 14.35 13.47
CA ASP A 11 -3.91 13.93 12.08
C ASP A 11 -2.82 12.87 12.02
N ILE A 12 -3.05 11.86 11.18
CA ILE A 12 -2.14 10.74 11.00
C ILE A 12 -1.03 11.16 10.05
N ASN A 13 0.22 11.07 10.51
CA ASN A 13 1.38 11.23 9.65
C ASN A 13 1.78 9.89 9.02
N ALA A 14 1.21 9.59 7.85
CA ALA A 14 1.47 8.34 7.14
C ALA A 14 2.96 8.17 6.76
N LEU A 15 3.63 9.26 6.37
CA LEU A 15 5.04 9.22 6.00
C LEU A 15 5.93 8.85 7.18
N GLU A 16 5.73 9.50 8.33
CA GLU A 16 6.46 9.16 9.55
C GLU A 16 6.20 7.72 9.98
N GLN A 17 4.95 7.25 9.87
CA GLN A 17 4.64 5.86 10.20
C GLN A 17 5.33 4.88 9.26
N HIS A 18 5.39 5.16 7.95
CA HIS A 18 6.13 4.33 7.00
C HIS A 18 7.62 4.28 7.32
N ILE A 19 8.23 5.42 7.66
CA ILE A 19 9.65 5.46 8.05
C ILE A 19 9.87 4.61 9.31
N LYS A 20 9.03 4.76 10.34
CA LYS A 20 9.11 3.94 11.57
C LYS A 20 8.99 2.45 11.26
N ASN A 21 8.05 2.06 10.40
CA ASN A 21 7.85 0.66 10.02
C ASN A 21 9.04 0.09 9.25
N LEU A 22 9.62 0.83 8.30
CA LEU A 22 10.80 0.39 7.54
C LEU A 22 12.05 0.25 8.43
N LEU A 23 12.18 1.10 9.45
CA LEU A 23 13.29 1.05 10.41
C LEU A 23 13.08 0.00 11.52
N SER A 24 11.87 -0.51 11.69
CA SER A 24 11.55 -1.53 12.70
C SER A 24 11.67 -2.93 12.08
N PRO A 25 12.16 -3.95 12.82
CA PRO A 25 12.16 -5.30 12.30
C PRO A 25 10.75 -5.86 12.09
N SER A 26 10.64 -6.89 11.25
CA SER A 26 9.43 -7.65 10.99
C SER A 26 9.55 -9.08 11.52
N THR A 27 8.42 -9.72 11.82
CA THR A 27 8.35 -11.09 12.36
C THR A 27 7.58 -12.06 11.45
N PRO A 28 8.02 -12.34 10.21
CA PRO A 28 7.22 -13.07 9.23
C PRO A 28 7.19 -14.58 9.45
N PHE A 29 8.13 -15.15 10.24
CA PHE A 29 8.29 -16.60 10.38
C PHE A 29 7.43 -17.23 11.47
N PHE A 30 6.91 -16.42 12.40
CA PHE A 30 6.03 -16.88 13.45
C PHE A 30 5.05 -15.76 13.77
N PHE A 31 3.76 -16.06 13.80
CA PHE A 31 2.76 -15.01 14.01
C PHE A 31 2.65 -14.64 15.50
N ASN A 32 2.99 -13.41 15.84
CA ASN A 32 2.77 -12.88 17.19
C ASN A 32 1.31 -12.44 17.35
N THR A 33 0.55 -13.10 18.23
CA THR A 33 -0.89 -12.80 18.43
C THR A 33 -1.14 -11.48 19.16
N LEU A 34 -0.10 -10.84 19.70
CA LEU A 34 -0.15 -9.45 20.19
C LEU A 34 0.24 -8.44 19.10
N TYR A 35 0.26 -8.86 17.83
CA TYR A 35 0.59 -8.03 16.66
C TYR A 35 2.04 -7.55 16.70
N ASP A 36 2.29 -6.25 16.51
CA ASP A 36 3.63 -5.67 16.49
C ASP A 36 4.30 -5.70 17.88
N PRO A 37 5.33 -6.56 18.10
CA PRO A 37 6.03 -6.64 19.38
C PRO A 37 7.03 -5.49 19.60
N TYR A 38 7.35 -4.71 18.57
CA TYR A 38 8.33 -3.62 18.65
C TYR A 38 7.71 -2.28 19.01
N ARG A 39 6.38 -2.23 19.07
CA ARG A 39 5.62 -1.07 19.53
C ARG A 39 5.86 -0.84 21.02
N VAL A 40 5.95 0.43 21.43
CA VAL A 40 6.08 0.81 22.84
C VAL A 40 4.92 0.23 23.65
N GLY A 41 5.24 -0.55 24.69
CA GLY A 41 4.26 -1.21 25.55
C GLY A 41 3.76 -2.57 25.06
N ALA A 42 4.25 -3.07 23.91
CA ALA A 42 4.04 -4.42 23.44
C ALA A 42 5.31 -5.27 23.59
N ASP A 43 5.16 -6.59 23.51
CA ASP A 43 6.25 -7.57 23.53
C ASP A 43 5.77 -8.87 22.85
N PHE A 44 6.67 -9.83 22.71
CA PHE A 44 6.40 -11.18 22.25
C PHE A 44 5.55 -11.95 23.26
N VAL A 45 4.48 -12.60 22.77
CA VAL A 45 3.66 -13.48 23.60
C VAL A 45 4.45 -14.73 24.04
N ARG A 46 3.98 -15.36 25.13
CA ARG A 46 4.49 -16.68 25.56
C ARG A 46 4.41 -17.68 24.41
N GLY A 47 5.44 -18.52 24.28
CA GLY A 47 5.54 -19.52 23.21
C GLY A 47 6.15 -19.00 21.91
N TYR A 48 6.33 -17.68 21.75
CA TYR A 48 7.07 -17.15 20.61
C TYR A 48 8.57 -17.51 20.73
N PRO A 49 9.17 -18.20 19.75
CA PRO A 49 10.55 -18.66 19.82
C PRO A 49 11.55 -17.52 20.02
N TYR A 50 12.43 -17.64 21.03
CA TYR A 50 13.42 -16.61 21.36
C TYR A 50 14.35 -16.28 20.18
N SER A 51 14.77 -17.30 19.41
CA SER A 51 15.64 -17.13 18.24
C SER A 51 15.01 -16.32 17.10
N LEU A 52 13.70 -16.10 17.11
CA LEU A 52 12.98 -15.33 16.08
C LEU A 52 12.59 -13.92 16.56
N ARG A 53 12.99 -13.52 17.78
CA ARG A 53 12.59 -12.24 18.38
C ARG A 53 13.40 -11.03 17.88
N GLU A 54 14.57 -11.27 17.31
CA GLU A 54 15.35 -10.21 16.65
C GLU A 54 14.68 -9.73 15.36
N GLY A 55 13.79 -10.55 14.79
CA GLY A 55 13.08 -10.25 13.55
C GLY A 55 14.00 -10.28 12.31
N VAL A 56 13.47 -9.76 11.22
CA VAL A 56 14.19 -9.53 9.96
C VAL A 56 14.01 -8.10 9.49
N PRO A 57 14.91 -7.56 8.65
CA PRO A 57 14.73 -6.24 8.05
C PRO A 57 13.37 -6.12 7.33
N THR A 58 12.69 -4.99 7.56
CA THR A 58 11.41 -4.69 6.90
C THR A 58 11.66 -4.05 5.54
N VAL A 59 11.24 -4.72 4.46
CA VAL A 59 11.46 -4.23 3.09
C VAL A 59 10.27 -3.49 2.48
N VAL A 60 9.07 -3.69 3.03
CA VAL A 60 7.82 -3.02 2.59
C VAL A 60 7.06 -2.53 3.81
N SER A 61 6.57 -1.30 3.73
CA SER A 61 5.52 -0.78 4.59
C SER A 61 4.34 -0.34 3.74
N HIS A 62 3.16 -0.88 4.00
CA HIS A 62 1.95 -0.62 3.23
C HIS A 62 0.80 -0.25 4.18
N GLY A 63 -0.05 0.70 3.76
CA GLY A 63 -1.31 1.01 4.42
C GLY A 63 -2.44 1.22 3.42
N LEU A 64 -3.68 1.21 3.90
CA LEU A 64 -4.86 1.56 3.10
C LEU A 64 -5.18 3.06 3.24
N TRP A 65 -6.14 3.54 2.47
CA TRP A 65 -6.52 4.94 2.46
C TRP A 65 -7.33 5.31 3.71
N LEU A 66 -7.04 6.48 4.27
CA LEU A 66 -7.65 6.96 5.52
C LEU A 66 -9.09 7.49 5.36
N ASN A 67 -9.65 7.45 4.15
CA ASN A 67 -10.93 8.11 3.88
C ASN A 67 -11.76 7.42 2.78
N ILE A 68 -11.21 7.25 1.57
CA ILE A 68 -11.87 6.41 0.55
C ILE A 68 -11.59 4.96 0.91
N PRO A 69 -12.59 4.09 1.04
CA PRO A 69 -12.34 2.66 1.16
C PRO A 69 -11.57 2.18 -0.07
N ASP A 70 -10.45 1.52 0.15
CA ASP A 70 -9.57 1.07 -0.92
C ASP A 70 -10.19 -0.21 -1.52
N TYR A 71 -11.28 -0.02 -2.26
CA TYR A 71 -12.04 -1.07 -2.92
C TYR A 71 -11.63 -1.21 -4.38
N ASP A 72 -11.89 -2.39 -4.96
CA ASP A 72 -11.88 -2.54 -6.42
C ASP A 72 -12.90 -1.60 -7.07
N ALA A 73 -12.67 -1.18 -8.32
CA ALA A 73 -13.50 -0.14 -8.92
C ALA A 73 -14.98 -0.53 -9.06
N PRO A 74 -15.36 -1.76 -9.47
CA PRO A 74 -16.76 -2.19 -9.45
C PRO A 74 -17.43 -2.02 -8.09
N THR A 75 -16.77 -2.44 -7.01
CA THR A 75 -17.29 -2.24 -5.65
C THR A 75 -17.39 -0.75 -5.30
N GLN A 76 -16.38 0.06 -5.67
CA GLN A 76 -16.39 1.50 -5.44
C GLN A 76 -17.51 2.22 -6.20
N LEU A 77 -17.88 1.74 -7.40
CA LEU A 77 -19.01 2.24 -8.20
C LEU A 77 -20.36 1.94 -7.55
N LEU A 78 -20.48 0.79 -6.87
CA LEU A 78 -21.70 0.43 -6.13
C LEU A 78 -21.82 1.17 -4.78
N LYS A 79 -20.70 1.69 -4.25
CA LYS A 79 -20.65 2.34 -2.92
C LYS A 79 -20.00 3.73 -2.96
N PRO A 80 -20.47 4.67 -3.81
CA PRO A 80 -19.78 5.93 -4.06
C PRO A 80 -19.75 6.89 -2.84
N LEU A 81 -20.71 6.74 -1.93
CA LEU A 81 -20.82 7.55 -0.72
C LEU A 81 -20.14 6.94 0.51
N GLU A 82 -19.70 5.68 0.43
CA GLU A 82 -19.05 5.01 1.57
C GLU A 82 -17.69 5.66 1.86
N ARG A 83 -17.40 5.87 3.16
CA ARG A 83 -16.15 6.45 3.65
C ARG A 83 -15.64 5.65 4.83
N ASN A 84 -14.32 5.57 4.96
CA ASN A 84 -13.66 5.01 6.13
C ASN A 84 -13.85 5.96 7.32
N THR A 85 -14.78 5.62 8.22
CA THR A 85 -15.03 6.36 9.47
C THR A 85 -14.25 5.81 10.66
N ARG A 86 -13.66 4.61 10.52
CA ARG A 86 -12.91 3.93 11.57
C ARG A 86 -11.41 4.00 11.29
N TYR A 87 -10.65 4.49 12.27
CA TYR A 87 -9.21 4.27 12.32
C TYR A 87 -8.91 2.91 12.94
N VAL A 88 -8.01 2.14 12.32
CA VAL A 88 -7.51 0.89 12.88
C VAL A 88 -6.06 1.13 13.28
N ASP A 89 -5.81 1.23 14.59
CA ASP A 89 -4.47 1.32 15.14
C ASP A 89 -3.85 -0.07 15.26
N ALA A 90 -3.38 -0.61 14.14
CA ALA A 90 -2.68 -1.89 14.11
C ALA A 90 -1.50 -1.84 13.14
N ILE A 91 -0.35 -2.31 13.60
CA ILE A 91 0.80 -2.65 12.76
C ILE A 91 0.92 -4.17 12.79
N LEU A 92 1.01 -4.77 11.61
CA LEU A 92 0.99 -6.21 11.43
C LEU A 92 2.11 -6.58 10.47
N THR A 93 2.92 -7.56 10.83
CA THR A 93 3.78 -8.23 9.86
C THR A 93 2.96 -9.23 9.05
N ILE A 94 3.10 -9.19 7.73
CA ILE A 94 2.56 -10.23 6.85
C ILE A 94 3.39 -11.51 7.01
N PRO A 95 2.77 -12.66 7.35
CA PRO A 95 3.52 -13.92 7.49
C PRO A 95 4.17 -14.34 6.17
N LYS A 96 5.33 -14.99 6.26
CA LYS A 96 6.06 -15.49 5.09
C LYS A 96 5.17 -16.45 4.29
N GLY A 97 5.22 -16.32 2.97
CA GLY A 97 4.43 -17.15 2.05
C GLY A 97 2.94 -16.80 1.97
N THR A 98 2.51 -15.70 2.60
CA THR A 98 1.12 -15.25 2.56
C THR A 98 0.91 -14.20 1.48
N LEU A 99 -0.16 -14.34 0.71
CA LEU A 99 -0.61 -13.32 -0.25
C LEU A 99 -1.42 -12.23 0.47
N PHE A 100 -1.25 -10.97 0.07
CA PHE A 100 -2.04 -9.86 0.58
C PHE A 100 -2.34 -8.82 -0.52
N PRO A 101 -3.49 -8.13 -0.48
CA PRO A 101 -3.73 -6.98 -1.35
C PRO A 101 -2.82 -5.82 -0.95
N MET A 102 -2.18 -5.18 -1.93
CA MET A 102 -1.30 -4.04 -1.71
C MET A 102 -1.77 -2.85 -2.54
N CYS A 103 -1.91 -1.70 -1.89
CA CYS A 103 -2.13 -0.41 -2.55
C CYS A 103 -0.80 0.25 -2.89
N GLY A 104 -0.62 0.63 -4.16
CA GLY A 104 0.56 1.35 -4.62
C GLY A 104 0.64 2.81 -4.20
N MET A 105 -0.45 3.42 -3.67
CA MET A 105 -0.49 4.85 -3.33
C MET A 105 -0.10 5.15 -1.88
N ASN A 106 -0.27 4.19 -0.97
CA ASN A 106 0.08 4.31 0.44
C ASN A 106 1.06 3.18 0.79
N LEU A 107 2.30 3.41 0.36
CA LEU A 107 3.34 2.41 0.24
C LEU A 107 4.71 3.07 0.37
N ALA A 108 5.59 2.43 1.14
CA ALA A 108 7.01 2.72 1.19
C ALA A 108 7.78 1.39 1.15
N PHE A 109 8.97 1.38 0.57
CA PHE A 109 9.76 0.18 0.44
C PHE A 109 11.26 0.48 0.36
N ASP A 110 12.06 -0.54 0.64
CA ASP A 110 13.49 -0.52 0.42
C ASP A 110 13.80 -0.59 -1.08
N ARG A 111 14.30 0.51 -1.63
CA ARG A 111 14.60 0.63 -3.05
C ARG A 111 15.76 -0.28 -3.48
N GLU A 112 16.73 -0.53 -2.61
CA GLU A 112 17.90 -1.34 -2.95
C GLU A 112 17.54 -2.83 -2.99
N LEU A 113 16.71 -3.28 -2.06
CA LEU A 113 16.33 -4.69 -1.93
C LEU A 113 15.23 -5.10 -2.91
N ILE A 114 14.21 -4.26 -3.11
CA ILE A 114 13.03 -4.63 -3.92
C ILE A 114 12.63 -3.61 -4.98
N GLY A 115 13.41 -2.54 -5.17
CA GLY A 115 13.10 -1.49 -6.14
C GLY A 115 12.81 -2.00 -7.55
N PRO A 116 13.59 -2.95 -8.13
CA PRO A 116 13.28 -3.52 -9.43
C PRO A 116 11.91 -4.22 -9.48
N ALA A 117 11.57 -5.00 -8.45
CA ALA A 117 10.28 -5.68 -8.36
C ALA A 117 9.12 -4.69 -8.28
N MET A 118 9.29 -3.60 -7.51
CA MET A 118 8.30 -2.54 -7.39
C MET A 118 8.16 -1.70 -8.66
N TYR A 119 9.26 -1.44 -9.37
CA TYR A 119 9.24 -0.70 -10.63
C TYR A 119 8.42 -1.45 -11.69
N PHE A 120 8.73 -2.72 -11.97
CA PHE A 120 7.96 -3.49 -12.94
C PHE A 120 6.54 -3.78 -12.45
N GLY A 121 6.37 -4.10 -11.15
CA GLY A 121 5.06 -4.33 -10.56
C GLY A 121 4.11 -3.15 -10.73
N LEU A 122 4.57 -1.92 -10.48
CA LEU A 122 3.73 -0.72 -10.62
C LEU A 122 3.66 -0.19 -12.06
N TRP A 123 4.72 -0.37 -12.87
CA TRP A 123 4.83 0.22 -14.21
C TRP A 123 4.19 -0.65 -15.30
N VAL A 124 4.31 -1.98 -15.21
CA VAL A 124 3.56 -2.91 -16.09
C VAL A 124 2.06 -2.71 -15.88
N MET A 125 1.63 -2.40 -14.65
CA MET A 125 0.23 -2.04 -14.36
C MET A 125 -0.18 -0.71 -14.99
N ALA A 126 0.65 0.34 -14.90
CA ALA A 126 0.36 1.62 -15.54
C ALA A 126 0.14 1.49 -17.07
N SER A 127 0.99 0.70 -17.73
CA SER A 127 0.96 0.52 -19.19
C SER A 127 -0.14 -0.41 -19.71
N LEU A 128 -0.45 -1.50 -19.00
CA LEU A 128 -1.61 -2.35 -19.33
C LEU A 128 -2.93 -1.61 -19.09
N LEU A 129 -2.99 -0.77 -18.06
CA LEU A 129 -4.15 0.09 -17.77
C LEU A 129 -4.33 1.17 -18.84
N ASP A 130 -3.25 1.82 -19.30
CA ASP A 130 -3.32 2.76 -20.43
C ASP A 130 -3.87 2.09 -21.69
N LEU A 131 -3.47 0.84 -21.95
CA LEU A 131 -3.97 0.05 -23.08
C LEU A 131 -5.46 -0.29 -22.91
N PHE A 132 -5.88 -0.68 -21.70
CA PHE A 132 -7.26 -1.04 -21.39
C PHE A 132 -8.19 0.18 -21.37
N CYS A 133 -7.78 1.29 -20.76
CA CYS A 133 -8.48 2.58 -20.83
C CYS A 133 -8.60 3.06 -22.27
N SER A 134 -7.53 2.96 -23.08
CA SER A 134 -7.59 3.31 -24.50
C SER A 134 -8.63 2.46 -25.26
N HIS A 135 -8.79 1.19 -24.88
CA HIS A 135 -9.78 0.29 -25.48
C HIS A 135 -11.22 0.63 -25.03
N LEU A 136 -11.44 0.85 -23.73
CA LEU A 136 -12.75 1.16 -23.17
C LEU A 136 -13.27 2.54 -23.57
N THR A 137 -12.41 3.56 -23.62
CA THR A 137 -12.84 4.92 -23.99
C THR A 137 -12.86 5.15 -25.49
N GLY A 138 -12.53 4.14 -26.31
CA GLY A 138 -12.48 4.28 -27.76
C GLY A 138 -11.58 5.42 -28.26
N LEU A 139 -10.63 5.87 -27.42
CA LEU A 139 -9.72 6.97 -27.73
C LEU A 139 -8.65 6.44 -28.68
N ARG A 140 -9.07 6.21 -29.95
CA ARG A 140 -8.17 6.19 -31.09
C ARG A 140 -7.29 7.41 -30.94
N LYS A 141 -6.01 7.18 -30.64
CA LYS A 141 -4.89 8.13 -30.64
C LYS A 141 -5.31 9.37 -31.43
N LEU A 142 -5.81 10.40 -30.74
CA LEU A 142 -6.22 11.66 -31.35
C LEU A 142 -4.94 12.38 -31.75
N SER A 143 -4.30 11.83 -32.78
CA SER A 143 -3.08 12.26 -33.44
C SER A 143 -3.43 13.42 -34.37
N SER A 144 -3.97 14.49 -33.79
CA SER A 144 -4.22 15.74 -34.50
C SER A 144 -4.41 16.91 -33.54
N ARG A 145 -3.55 17.08 -32.51
CA ARG A 145 -3.62 18.30 -31.69
C ARG A 145 -2.27 18.96 -31.38
N ASN A 146 -2.33 20.26 -31.61
CA ASN A 146 -1.34 21.34 -31.60
C ASN A 146 -0.33 21.31 -30.42
N PRO A 147 0.99 21.47 -30.68
CA PRO A 147 2.06 21.34 -29.68
C PRO A 147 2.02 22.34 -28.51
N ASN A 148 1.27 23.44 -28.61
CA ASN A 148 1.27 24.50 -27.58
C ASN A 148 0.40 24.22 -26.34
N GLN A 149 -0.31 23.08 -26.25
CA GLN A 149 -1.19 22.76 -25.11
C GLN A 149 -0.58 21.78 -24.08
N ARG A 150 0.75 21.67 -24.00
CA ARG A 150 1.45 20.68 -23.17
C ARG A 150 1.35 20.84 -21.64
N HIS A 151 0.91 21.98 -21.10
CA HIS A 151 1.08 22.26 -19.66
C HIS A 151 -0.15 22.11 -18.76
N LYS A 152 -1.29 21.58 -19.23
CA LYS A 152 -2.50 21.48 -18.39
C LYS A 152 -3.19 20.13 -18.48
N ARG A 153 -2.58 19.08 -17.95
CA ARG A 153 -3.31 17.92 -17.43
C ARG A 153 -2.66 17.45 -16.14
N LEU A 154 -3.18 18.01 -15.04
CA LEU A 154 -3.12 17.41 -13.71
C LEU A 154 -3.69 15.99 -13.84
N ALA A 155 -2.85 15.00 -13.62
CA ALA A 155 -3.21 13.59 -13.63
C ALA A 155 -4.18 13.31 -12.47
N SER A 156 -5.47 13.40 -12.75
CA SER A 156 -6.51 12.76 -11.96
C SER A 156 -6.83 11.43 -12.65
N LEU A 157 -5.90 10.48 -12.54
CA LEU A 157 -6.13 9.10 -12.95
C LEU A 157 -6.03 8.24 -11.71
N GLN A 158 -7.22 8.04 -11.15
CA GLN A 158 -7.55 7.23 -10.00
C GLN A 158 -7.58 5.75 -10.40
N LEU A 159 -7.13 4.91 -9.47
CA LEU A 159 -7.34 3.45 -9.36
C LEU A 159 -6.45 2.57 -10.26
N TRP A 160 -5.84 1.52 -9.67
CA TRP A 160 -6.15 0.09 -9.94
C TRP A 160 -5.11 -0.88 -9.34
N TYR A 161 -5.58 -2.11 -9.06
CA TYR A 161 -5.02 -3.19 -8.24
C TYR A 161 -4.47 -4.36 -9.06
N ILE A 162 -3.36 -4.98 -8.62
CA ILE A 162 -3.02 -6.42 -8.74
C ILE A 162 -1.80 -6.73 -7.83
N THR A 163 -1.86 -7.84 -7.08
CA THR A 163 -0.83 -8.34 -6.17
C THR A 163 0.23 -9.17 -6.92
N PHE A 164 1.51 -8.80 -6.80
CA PHE A 164 2.64 -9.68 -7.11
C PHE A 164 3.41 -10.00 -5.82
N VAL A 165 3.85 -11.26 -5.70
CA VAL A 165 4.78 -11.74 -4.67
C VAL A 165 6.10 -12.09 -5.34
N TRP A 166 7.19 -11.58 -4.78
CA TRP A 166 8.55 -11.99 -5.08
C TRP A 166 9.07 -12.78 -3.88
N ASP A 167 9.49 -14.04 -4.08
CA ASP A 167 10.32 -14.74 -3.13
C ASP A 167 11.77 -14.45 -3.50
N GLY A 168 12.52 -13.82 -2.60
CA GLY A 168 13.95 -13.56 -2.77
C GLY A 168 14.80 -14.83 -2.63
N SER A 169 14.39 -15.92 -3.30
CA SER A 169 15.12 -17.18 -3.42
C SER A 169 16.05 -17.16 -4.63
#